data_AF-A0A960H4J8-F1
#
_entry.id   AF-A0A960H4J8-F1
#
_cell.length_a   1.000
_cell.length_b   1.000
_cell.length_c   1.000
_cell.angle_alpha   90.00
_cell.angle_beta   90.00
_cell.angle_gamma   90.00
#
_symmetry.space_group_name_H-M   'P 1'
#
loop_
_entity.id
_entity.type
_entity.pdbx_description
1 polymer ?
#
loop_
_entity_poly.entity_id
_entity_poly.type
_entity_poly.pdbx_seq_one_letter_code
_entity_poly.pdbx_strand_id
1 'polypeptide(L)'
;MRAAVGGGRRAPGAPHTRGRGRRCRRRPGRRLDVGEQPVSDYQRPSLRLAPSPTPESAPFWTGGRDGQLLISHCHGCGHYFHPPGPVCWRCRSS
;
A
#
# COMPACT_ATOMS: atom_id res chain seq x y z
N MET A 1 -13.06 0.56 -37.50
CA MET A 1 -13.96 0.06 -36.42
C MET A 1 -13.24 0.23 -35.10
N ARG A 2 -13.66 1.16 -34.22
CA ARG A 2 -13.03 1.39 -32.91
C ARG A 2 -13.85 0.71 -31.82
N ALA A 3 -13.25 -0.24 -31.10
CA ALA A 3 -13.87 -0.86 -29.93
C ALA A 3 -13.95 0.17 -28.79
N ALA A 4 -15.15 0.35 -28.24
CA ALA A 4 -15.37 1.15 -27.04
C ALA A 4 -14.78 0.43 -25.82
N VAL A 5 -13.88 1.09 -25.11
CA VAL A 5 -13.36 0.62 -23.82
C VAL A 5 -14.45 0.87 -22.78
N GLY A 6 -15.27 -0.15 -22.50
CA GLY A 6 -16.33 -0.09 -21.49
C GLY A 6 -15.75 0.05 -20.09
N GLY A 7 -15.64 1.29 -19.61
CA GLY A 7 -15.36 1.62 -18.21
C GLY A 7 -16.60 1.40 -17.34
N GLY A 8 -16.84 0.15 -16.92
CA GLY A 8 -17.94 -0.19 -16.01
C GLY A 8 -17.73 0.46 -14.63
N ARG A 9 -18.58 1.42 -14.27
CA ARG A 9 -18.66 1.95 -12.90
C ARG A 9 -19.25 0.87 -11.99
N ARG A 10 -18.53 0.52 -10.91
CA ARG A 10 -18.95 -0.49 -9.94
C ARG A 10 -20.06 0.09 -9.04
N ALA A 11 -21.15 -0.66 -8.84
CA ALA A 11 -22.28 -0.23 -8.01
C ALA A 11 -21.88 -0.10 -6.52
N PRO A 12 -22.41 0.91 -5.80
CA PRO A 12 -22.24 1.03 -4.34
C PRO A 12 -22.95 -0.14 -3.64
N GLY A 13 -22.27 -0.77 -2.66
CA GLY A 13 -22.83 -1.86 -1.87
C GLY A 13 -22.64 -3.28 -2.43
N ALA A 14 -21.98 -3.46 -3.58
CA ALA A 14 -21.59 -4.80 -4.01
C ALA A 14 -20.58 -5.37 -2.99
N PRO A 15 -20.83 -6.55 -2.39
CA PRO A 15 -19.90 -7.15 -1.45
C PRO A 15 -18.54 -7.26 -2.13
N HIS A 16 -17.48 -6.79 -1.44
CA HIS A 16 -16.12 -7.08 -1.85
C HIS A 16 -16.02 -8.60 -1.82
N THR A 17 -16.14 -9.24 -2.99
CA THR A 17 -15.69 -10.61 -3.13
C THR A 17 -14.25 -10.56 -2.64
N ARG A 18 -14.01 -11.20 -1.49
CA ARG A 18 -12.66 -11.61 -1.10
C ARG A 18 -12.25 -12.54 -2.22
N GLY A 19 -11.77 -11.98 -3.33
CA GLY A 19 -11.25 -12.73 -4.45
C GLY A 19 -10.27 -13.66 -3.79
N ARG A 20 -10.56 -14.97 -3.82
CA ARG A 20 -9.81 -16.01 -3.12
C ARG A 20 -8.37 -15.63 -3.32
N GLY A 21 -7.76 -15.10 -2.25
CA GLY A 21 -6.45 -14.48 -2.37
C GLY A 21 -5.64 -15.51 -3.10
N ARG A 22 -5.07 -15.15 -4.25
CA ARG A 22 -4.08 -16.03 -4.88
C ARG A 22 -3.11 -16.24 -3.74
N ARG A 23 -3.15 -17.41 -3.09
CA ARG A 23 -2.18 -17.72 -2.05
C ARG A 23 -0.89 -17.54 -2.83
N CYS A 24 -0.13 -16.50 -2.51
CA CYS A 24 1.24 -16.40 -2.96
C CYS A 24 1.81 -17.72 -2.46
N ARG A 25 1.93 -18.71 -3.36
CA ARG A 25 2.56 -19.97 -3.01
C ARG A 25 3.87 -19.51 -2.43
N ARG A 26 4.10 -19.78 -1.14
CA ARG A 26 5.32 -19.38 -0.44
C ARG A 26 6.42 -19.98 -1.29
N ARG A 27 7.07 -19.15 -2.11
CA ARG A 27 8.11 -19.60 -3.02
C ARG A 27 9.11 -20.27 -2.07
N PRO A 28 9.43 -21.57 -2.22
CA PRO A 28 10.44 -22.18 -1.36
C PRO A 28 11.63 -21.23 -1.45
N GLY A 29 12.01 -20.67 -0.30
CA GLY A 29 13.01 -19.62 -0.27
C GLY A 29 14.19 -20.16 -1.04
N ARG A 30 14.56 -19.52 -2.16
CA ARG A 30 15.93 -19.70 -2.62
C ARG A 30 16.73 -19.30 -1.40
N ARG A 31 17.38 -20.28 -0.77
CA ARG A 31 18.48 -20.01 0.13
C ARG A 31 19.42 -19.23 -0.78
N LEU A 32 19.37 -17.90 -0.67
CA LEU A 32 20.36 -17.07 -1.32
C LEU A 32 21.63 -17.51 -0.61
N ASP A 33 22.40 -18.37 -1.26
CA ASP A 33 23.84 -18.41 -1.09
C ASP A 33 24.27 -16.94 -1.03
N VAL A 34 24.48 -16.43 0.18
CA VAL A 34 25.04 -15.10 0.41
C VAL A 34 26.49 -15.23 -0.01
N GLY A 35 26.73 -15.32 -1.32
CA GLY A 35 28.02 -14.98 -1.88
C GLY A 35 28.29 -13.53 -1.49
N GLU A 36 29.52 -13.27 -1.04
CA GLU A 36 30.06 -11.95 -0.68
C GLU A 36 29.48 -10.89 -1.62
N GLN A 37 28.49 -10.14 -1.13
CA GLN A 37 27.86 -9.10 -1.91
C GLN A 37 28.90 -7.98 -2.02
N PRO A 38 29.20 -7.44 -3.23
CA PRO A 38 30.05 -6.28 -3.33
C PRO A 38 29.45 -5.18 -2.45
N VAL A 39 30.26 -4.64 -1.53
CA VAL A 39 29.83 -3.58 -0.63
C VAL A 39 29.32 -2.43 -1.48
N SER A 40 28.04 -2.10 -1.31
CA SER A 40 27.43 -1.01 -2.07
C SER A 40 28.08 0.30 -1.63
N ASP A 41 28.62 1.07 -2.58
CA ASP A 41 29.08 2.46 -2.35
C ASP A 41 27.91 3.41 -1.99
N TYR A 42 26.69 2.89 -1.82
CA TYR A 42 25.56 3.63 -1.28
C TYR A 42 25.84 4.06 0.16
N GLN A 43 26.45 5.23 0.30
CA GLN A 43 26.57 5.91 1.57
C GLN A 43 25.20 6.46 1.96
N ARG A 44 24.64 5.90 3.03
CA ARG A 44 23.42 6.40 3.64
C ARG A 44 23.64 7.84 4.11
N PRO A 45 22.84 8.84 3.68
CA PRO A 45 22.98 10.20 4.17
C PRO A 45 22.90 10.25 5.70
N SER A 46 23.82 11.00 6.31
CA SER A 46 23.89 11.20 7.76
C SER A 46 22.69 11.99 8.29
N LEU A 47 22.16 12.91 7.49
CA LEU A 47 20.93 13.65 7.78
C LEU A 47 19.74 13.07 6.99
N ARG A 48 18.67 12.74 7.70
CA ARG A 48 17.33 12.52 7.12
C ARG A 48 16.35 13.36 7.90
N LEU A 49 15.69 14.32 7.23
CA LEU A 49 14.64 15.08 7.88
C LEU A 49 13.46 14.16 8.19
N ALA A 50 12.97 14.25 9.42
CA ALA A 50 11.72 13.59 9.77
C ALA A 50 10.58 14.22 8.97
N PRO A 51 9.59 13.42 8.53
CA PRO A 51 8.36 13.97 7.96
C PRO A 51 7.64 14.82 9.02
N SER A 52 6.85 15.80 8.56
CA SER A 52 5.86 16.49 9.40
C SER A 52 4.49 15.85 9.19
N PRO A 53 3.98 15.02 10.10
CA PRO A 53 2.70 14.36 9.92
C PRO A 53 1.54 15.35 9.94
N THR A 54 0.62 15.18 9.00
CA THR A 54 -0.74 15.75 9.03
C THR A 54 -1.66 14.85 9.87
N PRO A 55 -2.88 15.29 10.23
CA PRO A 55 -3.83 14.42 10.94
C PRO A 55 -4.11 13.11 10.21
N GLU A 56 -4.19 13.13 8.87
CA GLU A 56 -4.46 11.94 8.05
C GLU A 56 -3.26 10.99 8.02
N SER A 57 -2.04 11.53 8.05
CA SER A 57 -0.80 10.75 7.96
C SER A 57 -0.19 10.36 9.31
N ALA A 58 -0.64 10.96 10.41
CA ALA A 58 -0.15 10.65 11.74
C ALA A 58 -0.20 9.15 12.09
N PRO A 59 -1.31 8.40 11.83
CA PRO A 59 -1.36 6.97 12.17
C PRO A 59 -0.28 6.15 11.46
N PHE A 60 -0.01 6.47 10.18
CA PHE A 60 1.02 5.78 9.39
C PHE A 60 2.41 5.95 10.01
N TRP A 61 2.73 7.16 10.47
CA TRP A 61 4.05 7.47 11.05
C TRP A 61 4.21 6.95 12.48
N THR A 62 3.15 6.98 13.30
CA THR A 62 3.25 6.64 14.73
C THR A 62 3.06 5.16 15.02
N GLY A 63 2.32 4.41 14.18
CA GLY A 63 2.06 2.98 14.41
C GLY A 63 3.33 2.12 14.50
N GLY A 64 4.42 2.56 13.87
CA GLY A 64 5.72 1.89 13.96
C GLY A 64 6.28 1.77 15.38
N ARG A 65 5.90 2.69 16.30
CA ARG A 65 6.25 2.60 17.73
C ARG A 65 5.73 1.32 18.37
N ASP A 66 4.56 0.86 17.94
CA ASP A 66 3.88 -0.32 18.48
C ASP A 66 4.02 -1.54 17.54
N GLY A 67 4.91 -1.46 16.54
CA GLY A 67 5.11 -2.52 15.55
C GLY A 67 3.94 -2.70 14.58
N GLN A 68 3.09 -1.68 14.42
CA GLN A 68 1.91 -1.71 13.57
C GLN A 68 2.11 -0.91 12.28
N LEU A 69 1.61 -1.45 11.17
CA LEU A 69 1.52 -0.74 9.89
C LEU A 69 0.08 -0.26 9.68
N LEU A 70 -0.19 1.00 10.01
CA LEU A 70 -1.52 1.59 9.93
C LEU A 70 -1.72 2.27 8.56
N ILE A 71 -2.44 1.60 7.65
CA ILE A 71 -2.77 2.11 6.31
C ILE A 71 -4.23 2.57 6.28
N SER A 72 -4.50 3.71 5.63
CA SER A 72 -5.87 4.23 5.47
C SER A 72 -6.75 3.21 4.75
N HIS A 73 -7.96 3.03 5.28
CA HIS A 73 -8.96 2.10 4.77
C HIS A 73 -10.25 2.84 4.45
N CYS A 74 -10.67 2.83 3.18
CA CYS A 74 -11.84 3.57 2.73
C CYS A 74 -13.15 2.89 3.18
N HIS A 75 -14.02 3.63 3.87
CA HIS A 75 -15.33 3.13 4.29
C HIS A 75 -16.30 2.87 3.12
N GLY A 76 -16.23 3.67 2.04
CA GLY A 76 -17.12 3.52 0.89
C GLY A 76 -16.84 2.30 0.00
N CYS A 77 -15.56 1.94 -0.20
CA CYS A 77 -15.20 0.82 -1.11
C CYS A 77 -14.35 -0.29 -0.47
N GLY A 78 -13.86 -0.11 0.76
CA GLY A 78 -13.01 -1.07 1.46
C GLY A 78 -11.57 -1.14 0.94
N HIS A 79 -11.13 -0.15 0.16
CA HIS A 79 -9.76 -0.14 -0.37
C HIS A 79 -8.77 0.40 0.68
N TYR A 80 -7.65 -0.30 0.87
CA TYR A 80 -6.49 0.25 1.59
C TYR A 80 -5.70 1.15 0.65
N PHE A 81 -5.28 2.33 1.10
CA PHE A 81 -4.52 3.26 0.28
C PHE A 81 -3.45 4.03 1.02
N HIS A 82 -2.37 4.32 0.29
CA HIS A 82 -1.25 5.17 0.69
C HIS A 82 -0.79 5.96 -0.55
N PRO A 83 -0.45 7.27 -0.45
CA PRO A 83 -0.47 8.08 0.76
C PRO A 83 -1.87 8.29 1.35
N PRO A 84 -1.97 8.47 2.69
CA PRO A 84 -3.23 8.81 3.34
C PRO A 84 -3.70 10.19 2.88
N GLY A 85 -5.01 10.37 2.77
CA GLY A 85 -5.61 11.63 2.34
C GLY A 85 -7.11 11.67 2.66
N PRO A 86 -7.75 12.84 2.54
CA PRO A 86 -9.14 13.05 2.97
C PRO A 86 -10.18 12.37 2.08
N VAL A 87 -9.79 11.94 0.87
CA VAL A 87 -10.69 11.32 -0.11
C VAL A 87 -10.00 10.12 -0.74
N CYS A 88 -10.73 9.00 -0.86
CA CYS A 88 -10.22 7.81 -1.52
C CYS A 88 -10.03 8.04 -3.02
N TRP A 89 -8.81 7.89 -3.54
CA TRP A 89 -8.54 8.03 -4.99
C TRP A 89 -9.25 6.97 -5.85
N ARG A 90 -9.71 5.86 -5.25
CA ARG A 90 -10.40 4.77 -5.97
C ARG A 90 -11.87 5.07 -6.24
N CYS A 91 -12.61 5.54 -5.24
CA CYS A 91 -14.06 5.74 -5.32
C CYS A 91 -14.53 7.17 -5.07
N ARG A 92 -13.63 8.06 -4.64
CA ARG A 92 -13.89 9.45 -4.25
C ARG A 92 -14.86 9.63 -3.07
N SER A 93 -15.05 8.57 -2.28
CA SER A 93 -15.67 8.70 -0.96
C SER A 93 -14.69 9.36 0.00
N SER A 94 -15.20 10.21 0.88
CA SER A 94 -14.58 10.50 2.17
C SER A 94 -14.56 9.25 3.04
#